data_AF-A0A948QAU7-F1
#
_entry.id   AF-A0A948QAU7-F1
#
_cell.length_a   1.000
_cell.length_b   1.000
_cell.length_c   1.000
_cell.angle_alpha   90.00
_cell.angle_beta   90.00
_cell.angle_gamma   90.00
#
_symmetry.space_group_name_H-M   'P 1'
#
loop_
_entity.id
_entity.type
_entity.pdbx_description
1 polymer ?
#
loop_
_entity_poly.entity_id
_entity_poly.type
_entity_poly.pdbx_seq_one_letter_code
_entity_poly.pdbx_strand_id
1 'polypeptide(L)'
;ESECNSFDLKTPSKPAKAYGYNTAIVFVAPTNNFFKILNRYESILGHYKIYKIEIAEDTIFPDKGEAYSAFMQNLSMTKKWATDYLLYTPSEKEFNNKSSGEGLWSDRTAYYGGKNFKVAVYNRTSKINDKPCLHIEFRLLNAGNIKKRTGIEFIRDFIDYDIKNLFEQWVDKFIKYDEIDILKVGKWLLKITRRRKLTSSAIRRAKLAGRTLCAAWGISNFADFKSYLRKKKAEIKKKKGRKSAFDTKILEARYDYFRLKIK
;
A
#
# COMPACT_ATOMS: atom_id res chain seq x y z
N GLU A 1 -0.80 -22.86 -20.62
CA GLU A 1 -0.46 -22.23 -19.33
C GLU A 1 -1.28 -22.88 -18.22
N SER A 2 -0.82 -22.87 -16.97
CA SER A 2 -1.62 -23.43 -15.88
C SER A 2 -2.83 -22.55 -15.60
N GLU A 3 -4.03 -23.12 -15.53
CA GLU A 3 -5.27 -22.38 -15.27
C GLU A 3 -5.40 -21.95 -13.80
N CYS A 4 -4.61 -22.53 -12.91
CA CYS A 4 -4.49 -22.14 -11.51
C CYS A 4 -3.09 -22.52 -11.02
N ASN A 5 -2.44 -21.69 -10.21
CA ASN A 5 -1.08 -22.00 -9.74
C ASN A 5 -1.08 -23.17 -8.75
N SER A 6 -2.05 -23.19 -7.84
CA SER A 6 -2.27 -24.32 -6.93
C SER A 6 -3.70 -24.34 -6.40
N PHE A 7 -4.16 -25.51 -5.98
CA PHE A 7 -5.36 -25.64 -5.17
C PHE A 7 -5.08 -26.55 -3.97
N ASP A 8 -5.57 -26.15 -2.79
CA ASP A 8 -5.36 -26.87 -1.55
C ASP A 8 -6.68 -27.14 -0.85
N LEU A 9 -6.83 -28.35 -0.31
CA LEU A 9 -7.85 -28.64 0.69
C LEU A 9 -7.32 -28.28 2.07
N LYS A 10 -8.08 -27.48 2.81
CA LYS A 10 -7.74 -27.03 4.15
C LYS A 10 -8.85 -27.34 5.13
N THR A 11 -8.46 -27.50 6.38
CA THR A 11 -9.40 -27.57 7.49
C THR A 11 -10.13 -26.23 7.62
N PRO A 12 -11.47 -26.21 7.60
CA PRO A 12 -12.22 -24.97 7.77
C PRO A 12 -12.08 -24.43 9.20
N SER A 13 -12.32 -23.13 9.35
CA SER A 13 -12.30 -22.45 10.65
C SER A 13 -13.35 -23.03 11.62
N LYS A 14 -13.12 -22.92 12.94
CA LYS A 14 -14.10 -23.36 13.96
C LYS A 14 -15.52 -22.80 13.72
N PRO A 15 -15.69 -21.49 13.40
CA PRO A 15 -17.02 -20.97 13.06
C PRO A 15 -17.63 -21.67 11.84
N ALA A 16 -16.86 -21.87 10.76
CA ALA A 16 -17.37 -22.53 9.56
C ALA A 16 -17.81 -23.98 9.83
N LYS A 17 -17.07 -24.72 10.66
CA LYS A 17 -17.47 -26.06 11.11
C LYS A 17 -18.80 -26.04 11.87
N ALA A 18 -19.02 -25.05 12.74
CA ALA A 18 -20.27 -24.90 13.48
C ALA A 18 -21.48 -24.63 12.56
N TYR A 19 -21.25 -24.12 11.35
CA TYR A 19 -22.27 -23.94 10.31
C TYR A 19 -22.35 -25.11 9.32
N GLY A 20 -21.69 -26.24 9.60
CA GLY A 20 -21.76 -27.45 8.76
C GLY A 20 -20.78 -27.49 7.58
N TYR A 21 -19.85 -26.54 7.46
CA TYR A 21 -18.82 -26.59 6.42
C TYR A 21 -17.63 -27.44 6.90
N ASN A 22 -17.41 -28.56 6.22
CA ASN A 22 -16.41 -29.57 6.60
C ASN A 22 -15.07 -29.41 5.88
N THR A 23 -15.06 -28.69 4.75
CA THR A 23 -13.87 -28.49 3.92
C THR A 23 -13.75 -27.03 3.51
N ALA A 24 -12.52 -26.52 3.47
CA ALA A 24 -12.19 -25.27 2.79
C ALA A 24 -11.31 -25.58 1.58
N ILE A 25 -11.63 -24.99 0.44
CA ILE A 25 -10.82 -25.09 -0.78
C ILE A 25 -10.17 -23.72 -1.00
N VAL A 26 -8.87 -23.70 -1.26
CA VAL A 26 -8.11 -22.49 -1.57
C VAL A 26 -7.57 -22.60 -2.98
N PHE A 27 -7.90 -21.64 -3.83
CA PHE A 27 -7.34 -21.49 -5.17
C PHE A 27 -6.34 -20.34 -5.17
N VAL A 28 -5.16 -20.55 -5.75
CA VAL A 28 -4.11 -19.53 -5.83
C VAL A 28 -3.91 -19.11 -7.28
N ALA A 29 -4.06 -17.82 -7.53
CA ALA A 29 -3.99 -17.22 -8.87
C ALA A 29 -4.82 -17.98 -9.94
N PRO A 30 -6.12 -18.21 -9.70
CA PRO A 30 -7.00 -18.81 -10.71
C PRO A 30 -7.22 -17.86 -11.89
N THR A 31 -7.21 -18.40 -13.11
CA THR A 31 -7.58 -17.67 -14.34
C THR A 31 -9.11 -17.58 -14.50
N ASN A 32 -9.58 -16.72 -15.41
CA ASN A 32 -11.00 -16.71 -15.77
C ASN A 32 -11.46 -18.04 -16.37
N ASN A 33 -10.58 -18.73 -17.11
CA ASN A 33 -10.93 -20.03 -17.69
C ASN A 33 -11.04 -21.12 -16.61
N PHE A 34 -10.21 -21.05 -15.55
CA PHE A 34 -10.40 -21.91 -14.37
C PHE A 34 -11.78 -21.73 -13.73
N PHE A 35 -12.22 -20.48 -13.52
CA PHE A 35 -13.56 -20.23 -12.99
C PHE A 35 -14.66 -20.72 -13.94
N LYS A 36 -14.49 -20.62 -15.27
CA LYS A 36 -15.42 -21.20 -16.26
C LYS A 36 -15.50 -22.73 -16.13
N ILE A 37 -14.37 -23.41 -15.95
CA ILE A 37 -14.32 -24.87 -15.75
C ILE A 37 -15.00 -25.22 -14.43
N LEU A 38 -14.61 -24.56 -13.33
CA LEU A 38 -15.14 -24.83 -11.99
C LEU A 38 -16.66 -24.61 -11.93
N ASN A 39 -17.17 -23.57 -12.61
CA ASN A 39 -18.59 -23.28 -12.70
C ASN A 39 -19.40 -24.42 -13.36
N ARG A 40 -18.83 -25.14 -14.34
CA ARG A 40 -19.51 -26.31 -14.96
C ARG A 40 -19.73 -27.45 -13.95
N TYR A 41 -18.90 -27.51 -12.92
CA TYR A 41 -18.95 -28.53 -11.87
C TYR A 41 -19.44 -27.96 -10.53
N GLU A 42 -20.01 -26.75 -10.52
CA GLU A 42 -20.43 -26.07 -9.30
C GLU A 42 -21.44 -26.89 -8.50
N SER A 43 -22.33 -27.63 -9.17
CA SER A 43 -23.30 -28.53 -8.53
C SER A 43 -22.65 -29.62 -7.67
N ILE A 44 -21.43 -30.06 -8.02
CA ILE A 44 -20.68 -31.08 -7.28
C ILE A 44 -20.16 -30.52 -5.95
N LEU A 45 -19.92 -29.21 -5.87
CA LEU A 45 -19.44 -28.55 -4.65
C LEU A 45 -20.54 -28.48 -3.56
N GLY A 46 -21.80 -28.71 -3.93
CA GLY A 46 -22.94 -28.62 -3.03
C GLY A 46 -23.11 -27.22 -2.45
N HIS A 47 -23.49 -27.14 -1.17
CA HIS A 47 -23.65 -25.86 -0.50
C HIS A 47 -22.29 -25.30 -0.05
N TYR A 48 -21.87 -24.17 -0.64
CA TYR A 48 -20.61 -23.52 -0.32
C TYR A 48 -20.78 -22.01 -0.09
N LYS A 49 -19.73 -21.39 0.48
CA LYS A 49 -19.62 -19.93 0.60
C LYS A 49 -18.20 -19.47 0.30
N ILE A 50 -18.10 -18.37 -0.43
CA ILE A 50 -16.83 -17.67 -0.63
C ILE A 50 -16.55 -16.87 0.64
N TYR A 51 -15.66 -17.38 1.50
CA TYR A 51 -15.41 -16.78 2.81
C TYR A 51 -14.16 -15.89 2.87
N LYS A 52 -13.30 -15.98 1.86
CA LYS A 52 -12.04 -15.24 1.76
C LYS A 52 -11.73 -14.93 0.30
N ILE A 53 -11.37 -13.69 0.02
CA ILE A 53 -10.79 -13.26 -1.27
C ILE A 53 -9.52 -12.46 -0.95
N GLU A 54 -8.44 -12.77 -1.65
CA GLU A 54 -7.21 -11.99 -1.63
C GLU A 54 -6.94 -11.51 -3.05
N ILE A 55 -6.84 -10.19 -3.24
CA ILE A 55 -6.50 -9.57 -4.52
C ILE A 55 -5.20 -8.83 -4.31
N ALA A 56 -4.22 -9.08 -5.17
CA ALA A 56 -2.90 -8.53 -5.01
C ALA A 56 -2.26 -8.09 -6.32
N GLU A 57 -1.37 -7.11 -6.22
CA GLU A 57 -0.54 -6.64 -7.32
C GLU A 57 0.93 -6.57 -6.86
N ASP A 58 1.82 -7.02 -7.75
CA ASP A 58 3.26 -6.91 -7.62
C ASP A 58 3.75 -5.75 -8.50
N THR A 59 4.27 -4.67 -7.90
CA THR A 59 5.03 -3.66 -8.65
C THR A 59 6.49 -4.08 -8.70
N ILE A 60 7.00 -4.37 -9.90
CA ILE A 60 8.36 -4.88 -10.11
C ILE A 60 9.38 -3.74 -10.12
N PHE A 61 10.54 -3.96 -9.49
CA PHE A 61 11.65 -3.02 -9.46
C PHE A 61 12.95 -3.66 -9.96
N PRO A 62 13.93 -2.85 -10.43
CA PRO A 62 15.25 -3.34 -10.84
C PRO A 62 16.00 -4.03 -9.69
N ASP A 63 15.88 -3.51 -8.47
CA ASP A 63 16.58 -4.03 -7.30
C ASP A 63 15.77 -3.90 -5.99
N LYS A 64 16.29 -4.55 -4.93
CA LYS A 64 15.70 -4.56 -3.60
C LYS A 64 15.70 -3.17 -2.93
N GLY A 65 16.69 -2.33 -3.22
CA GLY A 65 16.80 -0.98 -2.65
C GLY A 65 15.71 -0.04 -3.16
N GLU A 66 15.40 -0.12 -4.47
CA GLU A 66 14.32 0.64 -5.08
C GLU A 66 12.94 0.19 -4.56
N ALA A 67 12.67 -1.12 -4.53
CA ALA A 67 11.45 -1.65 -3.94
C ALA A 67 11.30 -1.23 -2.46
N TYR A 68 12.39 -1.21 -1.69
CA TYR A 68 12.35 -0.73 -0.29
C TYR A 68 12.06 0.76 -0.19
N SER A 69 12.60 1.57 -1.09
CA SER A 69 12.31 3.00 -1.16
C SER A 69 10.83 3.24 -1.48
N ALA A 70 10.26 2.49 -2.43
CA ALA A 70 8.84 2.52 -2.76
C ALA A 70 7.95 2.10 -1.58
N PHE A 71 8.34 1.06 -0.84
CA PHE A 71 7.66 0.67 0.41
C PHE A 71 7.64 1.81 1.43
N MET A 72 8.78 2.45 1.65
CA MET A 72 8.89 3.57 2.60
C MET A 72 8.07 4.78 2.16
N GLN A 73 7.96 5.03 0.85
CA GLN A 73 7.02 6.02 0.31
C GLN A 73 5.56 5.61 0.57
N ASN A 74 5.22 4.32 0.40
CA ASN A 74 3.88 3.79 0.65
C ASN A 74 3.48 3.94 2.13
N LEU A 75 4.40 3.71 3.06
CA LEU A 75 4.18 3.94 4.50
C LEU A 75 3.84 5.40 4.83
N SER A 76 4.35 6.35 4.05
CA SER A 76 4.04 7.79 4.23
C SER A 76 2.74 8.25 3.58
N MET A 77 1.96 7.34 2.99
CA MET A 77 0.63 7.64 2.48
C MET A 77 -0.43 7.61 3.59
N THR A 78 -1.42 8.50 3.49
CA THR A 78 -2.67 8.44 4.24
C THR A 78 -3.55 7.25 3.88
N LYS A 79 -3.94 6.49 4.89
CA LYS A 79 -4.93 5.43 4.72
C LYS A 79 -6.24 5.89 5.36
N LYS A 80 -7.12 6.48 4.55
CA LYS A 80 -8.34 7.24 4.97
C LYS A 80 -9.32 6.46 5.87
N TRP A 81 -9.22 5.14 5.89
CA TRP A 81 -10.23 4.21 6.41
C TRP A 81 -9.66 3.23 7.43
N ALA A 82 -8.34 3.23 7.66
CA ALA A 82 -7.71 2.30 8.57
C ALA A 82 -7.99 2.76 10.01
N THR A 83 -8.88 2.05 10.71
CA THR A 83 -9.06 2.20 12.16
C THR A 83 -7.83 1.72 12.91
N ASP A 84 -7.16 0.70 12.38
CA ASP A 84 -5.97 0.08 12.95
C ASP A 84 -4.80 0.12 11.96
N TYR A 85 -3.62 0.43 12.49
CA TYR A 85 -2.34 0.39 11.79
C TYR A 85 -1.36 -0.46 12.59
N LEU A 86 -0.76 -1.45 11.94
CA LEU A 86 0.30 -2.25 12.51
C LEU A 86 1.46 -2.32 11.51
N LEU A 87 2.58 -1.70 11.86
CA LEU A 87 3.84 -2.03 11.22
C LEU A 87 4.42 -3.24 11.94
N TYR A 88 4.32 -4.40 11.31
CA TYR A 88 4.91 -5.62 11.84
C TYR A 88 6.38 -5.68 11.41
N THR A 89 7.24 -5.81 12.40
CA THR A 89 8.67 -6.11 12.24
C THR A 89 8.92 -7.45 12.96
N PRO A 90 9.17 -8.56 12.25
CA PRO A 90 9.45 -9.85 12.87
C PRO A 90 10.79 -9.79 13.61
N SER A 91 10.94 -10.64 14.63
CA SER A 91 12.27 -10.94 15.18
C SER A 91 13.16 -11.62 14.13
N GLU A 92 14.47 -11.56 14.28
CA GLU A 92 15.43 -12.14 13.32
C GLU A 92 15.20 -13.64 13.07
N LYS A 93 14.83 -14.39 14.12
CA LYS A 93 14.47 -15.81 14.04
C LYS A 93 13.17 -16.05 13.26
N GLU A 94 12.16 -15.21 13.44
CA GLU A 94 10.90 -15.29 12.66
C GLU A 94 11.09 -14.85 11.21
N PHE A 95 11.97 -13.87 10.98
CA PHE A 95 12.31 -13.40 9.65
C PHE A 95 12.96 -14.50 8.84
N ASN A 96 13.97 -15.17 9.39
CA ASN A 96 14.67 -16.28 8.73
C ASN A 96 13.76 -17.49 8.42
N ASN A 97 12.74 -17.73 9.24
CA ASN A 97 11.75 -18.79 9.01
C ASN A 97 10.68 -18.42 7.97
N LYS A 98 10.33 -17.13 7.83
CA LYS A 98 9.36 -16.66 6.83
C LYS A 98 9.99 -16.35 5.47
N SER A 99 11.22 -15.84 5.46
CA SER A 99 11.96 -15.49 4.25
C SER A 99 12.26 -16.71 3.38
N SER A 100 12.46 -17.87 3.99
CA SER A 100 12.73 -19.15 3.30
C SER A 100 11.52 -19.73 2.55
N GLY A 101 10.28 -19.36 2.90
CA GLY A 101 9.06 -19.91 2.27
C GLY A 101 8.29 -18.95 1.36
N GLU A 102 8.39 -17.63 1.56
CA GLU A 102 7.54 -16.64 0.85
C GLU A 102 8.33 -15.68 -0.05
N GLY A 103 9.65 -15.81 -0.14
CA GLY A 103 10.50 -14.87 -0.89
C GLY A 103 10.56 -13.46 -0.25
N LEU A 104 10.10 -13.34 0.99
CA LEU A 104 10.17 -12.11 1.79
C LEU A 104 11.64 -11.78 2.07
N TRP A 105 12.08 -10.60 1.67
CA TRP A 105 13.44 -10.11 1.96
C TRP A 105 13.43 -8.79 2.75
N SER A 106 12.26 -8.21 3.02
CA SER A 106 12.13 -7.10 3.97
C SER A 106 11.52 -7.60 5.28
N ASP A 107 12.13 -7.16 6.37
CA ASP A 107 11.68 -7.33 7.75
C ASP A 107 10.43 -6.49 8.08
N ARG A 108 9.72 -5.92 7.11
CA ARG A 108 8.60 -5.02 7.40
C ARG A 108 7.39 -5.38 6.55
N THR A 109 6.27 -5.54 7.25
CA THR A 109 4.96 -5.62 6.63
C THR A 109 4.05 -4.59 7.27
N ALA A 110 3.47 -3.74 6.44
CA ALA A 110 2.47 -2.79 6.88
C ALA A 110 1.08 -3.42 6.75
N TYR A 111 0.37 -3.53 7.86
CA TYR A 111 -1.01 -3.95 7.89
C TYR A 111 -1.91 -2.76 8.20
N TYR A 112 -2.97 -2.61 7.42
CA TYR A 112 -3.98 -1.57 7.57
C TYR A 112 -5.37 -2.20 7.56
N GLY A 113 -6.30 -1.64 8.34
CA GLY A 113 -7.71 -2.03 8.29
C GLY A 113 -8.16 -2.92 9.45
N GLY A 114 -9.40 -3.40 9.36
CA GLY A 114 -10.09 -4.05 10.47
C GLY A 114 -10.15 -5.59 10.34
N LYS A 115 -10.95 -6.22 11.21
CA LYS A 115 -11.08 -7.69 11.27
C LYS A 115 -11.43 -8.34 9.93
N ASN A 116 -12.33 -7.74 9.15
CA ASN A 116 -12.92 -8.35 7.94
C ASN A 116 -12.39 -7.78 6.61
N PHE A 117 -11.59 -6.71 6.67
CA PHE A 117 -10.99 -6.10 5.49
C PHE A 117 -9.62 -5.54 5.87
N LYS A 118 -8.57 -6.11 5.29
CA LYS A 118 -7.19 -5.76 5.59
C LYS A 118 -6.43 -5.44 4.32
N VAL A 119 -5.48 -4.53 4.42
CA VAL A 119 -4.48 -4.27 3.40
C VAL A 119 -3.14 -4.62 3.97
N ALA A 120 -2.39 -5.45 3.24
CA ALA A 120 -1.00 -5.73 3.53
C ALA A 120 -0.13 -5.09 2.44
N VAL A 121 0.94 -4.43 2.87
CA VAL A 121 1.96 -3.90 1.97
C VAL A 121 3.31 -4.38 2.48
N TYR A 122 4.10 -5.00 1.62
CA TYR A 122 5.42 -5.50 1.97
C TYR A 122 6.27 -5.80 0.74
N ASN A 123 7.57 -5.96 0.94
CA ASN A 123 8.47 -6.31 -0.14
C ASN A 123 8.80 -7.80 -0.13
N ARG A 124 8.83 -8.37 -1.33
CA ARG A 124 9.20 -9.76 -1.55
C ARG A 124 9.77 -9.93 -2.95
N THR A 125 10.18 -11.14 -3.26
CA THR A 125 10.42 -11.56 -4.63
C THR A 125 9.07 -11.94 -5.26
N SER A 126 8.82 -11.48 -6.49
CA SER A 126 7.59 -11.81 -7.20
C SER A 126 7.56 -13.30 -7.54
N LYS A 127 6.40 -13.92 -7.34
CA LYS A 127 6.20 -15.35 -7.63
C LYS A 127 6.09 -15.64 -9.13
N ILE A 128 5.93 -14.59 -9.95
CA ILE A 128 5.71 -14.72 -11.39
C ILE A 128 7.03 -14.66 -12.17
N ASN A 129 7.93 -13.76 -11.78
CA ASN A 129 9.13 -13.46 -12.56
C ASN A 129 10.43 -13.41 -11.73
N ASP A 130 10.37 -13.78 -10.46
CA ASP A 130 11.51 -13.84 -9.53
C ASP A 130 12.27 -12.50 -9.35
N LYS A 131 11.62 -11.37 -9.64
CA LYS A 131 12.20 -10.03 -9.46
C LYS A 131 11.79 -9.39 -8.12
N PRO A 132 12.60 -8.47 -7.56
CA PRO A 132 12.20 -7.67 -6.41
C PRO A 132 10.91 -6.89 -6.69
N CYS A 133 9.95 -6.95 -5.77
CA CYS A 133 8.69 -6.23 -5.92
C CYS A 133 8.21 -5.60 -4.61
N LEU A 134 7.40 -4.55 -4.76
CA LEU A 134 6.46 -4.10 -3.74
C LEU A 134 5.14 -4.85 -3.95
N HIS A 135 4.71 -5.61 -2.95
CA HIS A 135 3.46 -6.34 -2.96
C HIS A 135 2.40 -5.53 -2.20
N ILE A 136 1.24 -5.33 -2.83
CA ILE A 136 0.06 -4.75 -2.20
C ILE A 136 -1.08 -5.76 -2.30
N GLU A 137 -1.67 -6.11 -1.18
CA GLU A 137 -2.71 -7.12 -1.09
C GLU A 137 -3.91 -6.60 -0.30
N PHE A 138 -5.11 -6.74 -0.88
CA PHE A 138 -6.39 -6.53 -0.21
C PHE A 138 -6.99 -7.88 0.17
N ARG A 139 -7.22 -8.08 1.48
CA ARG A 139 -7.84 -9.28 2.04
C ARG A 139 -9.26 -9.00 2.50
N LEU A 140 -10.21 -9.68 1.90
CA LEU A 140 -11.61 -9.67 2.33
C LEU A 140 -11.91 -10.98 3.01
N LEU A 141 -12.51 -10.87 4.19
CA LEU A 141 -12.99 -12.00 4.96
C LEU A 141 -14.48 -11.85 5.19
N ASN A 142 -15.13 -12.99 5.43
CA ASN A 142 -16.57 -13.16 5.65
C ASN A 142 -17.39 -13.00 4.36
N ALA A 143 -18.17 -14.03 4.03
CA ALA A 143 -19.00 -14.09 2.83
C ALA A 143 -19.98 -12.90 2.70
N GLY A 144 -20.59 -12.46 3.80
CA GLY A 144 -21.50 -11.30 3.77
C GLY A 144 -20.78 -9.99 3.46
N ASN A 145 -19.55 -9.81 3.97
CA ASN A 145 -18.74 -8.62 3.69
C ASN A 145 -18.16 -8.66 2.26
N ILE A 146 -17.84 -9.85 1.75
CA ILE A 146 -17.45 -10.05 0.35
C ILE A 146 -18.60 -9.65 -0.58
N LYS A 147 -19.78 -10.28 -0.43
CA LYS A 147 -20.98 -9.93 -1.20
C LYS A 147 -21.30 -8.44 -1.14
N LYS A 148 -21.23 -7.82 0.06
CA LYS A 148 -21.51 -6.38 0.22
C LYS A 148 -20.51 -5.47 -0.52
N ARG A 149 -19.23 -5.86 -0.63
CA ARG A 149 -18.18 -5.00 -1.19
C ARG A 149 -17.91 -5.26 -2.67
N THR A 150 -18.06 -6.50 -3.10
CA THR A 150 -17.74 -6.92 -4.46
C THR A 150 -18.97 -7.35 -5.24
N GLY A 151 -20.05 -7.76 -4.58
CA GLY A 151 -21.19 -8.42 -5.23
C GLY A 151 -21.00 -9.92 -5.45
N ILE A 152 -19.81 -10.45 -5.18
CA ILE A 152 -19.47 -11.87 -5.39
C ILE A 152 -20.12 -12.73 -4.31
N GLU A 153 -20.91 -13.71 -4.72
CA GLU A 153 -21.51 -14.72 -3.86
C GLU A 153 -21.21 -16.15 -4.35
N PHE A 154 -21.09 -16.34 -5.67
CA PHE A 154 -20.91 -17.61 -6.35
C PHE A 154 -19.67 -17.63 -7.24
N ILE A 155 -19.25 -18.82 -7.68
CA ILE A 155 -18.08 -19.03 -8.55
C ILE A 155 -18.27 -18.34 -9.90
N ARG A 156 -19.48 -18.43 -10.46
CA ARG A 156 -19.82 -17.72 -11.71
C ARG A 156 -19.56 -16.21 -11.63
N ASP A 157 -19.70 -15.61 -10.45
CA ASP A 157 -19.58 -14.17 -10.28
C ASP A 157 -18.13 -13.71 -10.50
N PHE A 158 -17.13 -14.62 -10.47
CA PHE A 158 -15.73 -14.33 -10.81
C PHE A 158 -15.46 -14.33 -12.32
N ILE A 159 -16.27 -14.98 -13.15
CA ILE A 159 -15.98 -15.17 -14.59
C ILE A 159 -15.94 -13.83 -15.32
N ASP A 160 -16.89 -12.96 -15.01
CA ASP A 160 -17.05 -11.63 -15.62
C ASP A 160 -16.62 -10.52 -14.66
N TYR A 161 -15.96 -10.86 -13.55
CA TYR A 161 -15.55 -9.89 -12.56
C TYR A 161 -14.27 -9.18 -13.00
N ASP A 162 -14.34 -7.85 -13.08
CA ASP A 162 -13.15 -7.04 -13.33
C ASP A 162 -12.34 -6.84 -12.03
N ILE A 163 -11.57 -7.88 -11.68
CA ILE A 163 -10.69 -7.89 -10.50
C ILE A 163 -9.67 -6.74 -10.57
N LYS A 164 -9.19 -6.41 -11.78
CA LYS A 164 -8.19 -5.36 -11.97
C LYS A 164 -8.77 -3.98 -11.65
N ASN A 165 -9.91 -3.64 -12.24
CA ASN A 165 -10.59 -2.39 -11.96
C ASN A 165 -11.01 -2.30 -10.47
N LEU A 166 -11.44 -3.40 -9.85
CA LEU A 166 -11.71 -3.42 -8.41
C LEU A 166 -10.46 -3.06 -7.59
N PHE A 167 -9.31 -3.64 -7.95
CA PHE A 167 -8.04 -3.36 -7.27
C PHE A 167 -7.67 -1.88 -7.40
N GLU A 168 -7.71 -1.32 -8.61
CA GLU A 168 -7.42 0.10 -8.89
C GLU A 168 -8.35 1.03 -8.08
N GLN A 169 -9.67 0.78 -8.11
CA GLN A 169 -10.64 1.54 -7.31
C GLN A 169 -10.34 1.46 -5.81
N TRP A 170 -9.90 0.31 -5.32
CA TRP A 170 -9.54 0.14 -3.92
C TRP A 170 -8.25 0.84 -3.56
N VAL A 171 -7.21 0.79 -4.41
CA VAL A 171 -6.01 1.62 -4.23
C VAL A 171 -6.43 3.09 -4.10
N ASP A 172 -7.21 3.62 -5.04
CA ASP A 172 -7.63 5.03 -5.02
C ASP A 172 -8.47 5.39 -3.79
N LYS A 173 -9.37 4.49 -3.38
CA LYS A 173 -10.28 4.70 -2.25
C LYS A 173 -9.56 4.62 -0.91
N PHE A 174 -8.62 3.67 -0.79
CA PHE A 174 -8.10 3.19 0.50
C PHE A 174 -6.63 3.57 0.73
N ILE A 175 -5.87 3.83 -0.31
CA ILE A 175 -4.45 4.14 -0.29
C ILE A 175 -4.27 5.52 -0.95
N LYS A 176 -4.26 6.60 -0.16
CA LYS A 176 -4.10 7.96 -0.68
C LYS A 176 -2.76 8.55 -0.29
N TYR A 177 -2.01 9.07 -1.25
CA TYR A 177 -0.86 9.90 -0.91
C TYR A 177 -1.31 11.11 -0.10
N ASP A 178 -0.61 11.39 0.99
CA ASP A 178 -0.77 12.67 1.68
C ASP A 178 -0.41 13.78 0.68
N GLU A 179 -1.30 14.75 0.53
CA GLU A 179 -1.01 15.91 -0.28
C GLU A 179 0.01 16.79 0.44
N ILE A 180 0.91 17.38 -0.34
CA ILE A 180 1.85 18.37 0.14
C ILE A 180 1.19 19.75 0.13
N ASP A 181 1.26 20.47 1.25
CA ASP A 181 0.83 21.86 1.32
C ASP A 181 1.90 22.76 0.67
N ILE A 182 1.79 22.90 -0.65
CA ILE A 182 2.68 23.71 -1.50
C ILE A 182 2.82 25.14 -0.97
N LEU A 183 1.74 25.72 -0.41
CA LEU A 183 1.79 27.06 0.16
C LEU A 183 2.68 27.09 1.40
N LYS A 184 2.57 26.12 2.30
CA LYS A 184 3.46 26.02 3.48
C LYS A 184 4.91 25.77 3.08
N VAL A 185 5.18 24.94 2.07
CA VAL A 185 6.53 24.76 1.51
C VAL A 185 7.09 26.10 1.03
N GLY A 186 6.32 26.83 0.22
CA GLY A 186 6.70 28.16 -0.26
C GLY A 186 6.95 29.18 0.84
N LYS A 187 6.04 29.26 1.82
CA LYS A 187 6.19 30.16 2.98
C LYS A 187 7.44 29.83 3.78
N TRP A 188 7.70 28.54 4.00
CA TRP A 188 8.93 28.09 4.63
C TRP A 188 10.13 28.54 3.81
N LEU A 189 10.22 28.23 2.52
CA LEU A 189 11.32 28.64 1.62
C LEU A 189 11.59 30.15 1.65
N LEU A 190 10.53 30.97 1.61
CA LEU A 190 10.64 32.43 1.57
C LEU A 190 10.73 33.08 2.97
N LYS A 191 10.79 32.29 4.05
CA LYS A 191 10.78 32.79 5.45
C LYS A 191 9.58 33.71 5.74
N ILE A 192 8.45 33.46 5.10
CA ILE A 192 7.20 34.19 5.34
C ILE A 192 6.63 33.72 6.67
N THR A 193 6.89 34.49 7.72
CA THR A 193 6.44 34.23 9.09
C THR A 193 4.91 34.35 9.22
N ARG A 194 4.38 33.94 10.38
CA ARG A 194 2.96 33.70 10.71
C ARG A 194 2.03 34.93 10.63
N ARG A 195 2.19 35.85 9.66
CA ARG A 195 1.21 36.92 9.41
C ARG A 195 -0.18 36.28 9.26
N ARG A 196 -1.14 36.78 10.05
CA ARG A 196 -2.53 36.27 10.10
C ARG A 196 -3.22 36.32 8.74
N LYS A 197 -2.92 37.34 7.93
CA LYS A 197 -3.37 37.47 6.53
C LYS A 197 -2.18 37.72 5.61
N LEU A 198 -2.11 36.94 4.53
CA LEU A 198 -1.19 37.16 3.42
C LEU A 198 -1.91 37.90 2.30
N THR A 199 -1.20 38.77 1.60
CA THR A 199 -1.71 39.37 0.37
C THR A 199 -1.75 38.32 -0.75
N SER A 200 -2.63 38.52 -1.75
CA SER A 200 -2.75 37.62 -2.91
C SER A 200 -1.41 37.44 -3.64
N SER A 201 -0.63 38.52 -3.76
CA SER A 201 0.72 38.49 -4.35
C SER A 201 1.70 37.63 -3.53
N ALA A 202 1.69 37.74 -2.20
CA ALA A 202 2.52 36.90 -1.33
C ALA A 202 2.13 35.42 -1.39
N ILE A 203 0.83 35.11 -1.46
CA ILE A 203 0.33 33.74 -1.66
C ILE A 203 0.82 33.18 -2.99
N ARG A 204 0.68 33.94 -4.09
CA ARG A 204 1.13 33.53 -5.43
C ARG A 204 2.63 33.27 -5.45
N ARG A 205 3.43 34.18 -4.87
CA ARG A 205 4.90 34.03 -4.79
C ARG A 205 5.31 32.80 -3.99
N ALA A 206 4.66 32.55 -2.85
CA ALA A 206 4.90 31.35 -2.04
C ALA A 206 4.52 30.08 -2.80
N LYS A 207 3.32 30.01 -3.39
CA LYS A 207 2.91 28.86 -4.20
C LYS A 207 3.89 28.58 -5.35
N LEU A 208 4.36 29.62 -6.04
CA LEU A 208 5.35 29.48 -7.10
C LEU A 208 6.66 28.88 -6.57
N ALA A 209 7.23 29.45 -5.50
CA ALA A 209 8.46 28.93 -4.91
C ALA A 209 8.33 27.46 -4.45
N GLY A 210 7.20 27.10 -3.85
CA GLY A 210 6.90 25.71 -3.47
C GLY A 210 6.83 24.77 -4.67
N ARG A 211 6.09 25.16 -5.74
CA ARG A 211 6.00 24.38 -6.98
C ARG A 211 7.34 24.23 -7.67
N THR A 212 8.13 25.31 -7.75
CA THR A 212 9.46 25.28 -8.38
C THR A 212 10.39 24.30 -7.65
N LEU A 213 10.42 24.30 -6.32
CA LEU A 213 11.18 23.30 -5.57
C LEU A 213 10.68 21.90 -5.88
N CYS A 214 9.37 21.69 -5.86
CA CYS A 214 8.81 20.35 -6.06
C CYS A 214 9.13 19.81 -7.47
N ALA A 215 8.94 20.64 -8.51
CA ALA A 215 9.26 20.29 -9.88
C ALA A 215 10.77 19.99 -10.07
N ALA A 216 11.65 20.84 -9.52
CA ALA A 216 13.10 20.67 -9.64
C ALA A 216 13.63 19.36 -9.02
N TRP A 217 12.88 18.77 -8.09
CA TRP A 217 13.29 17.56 -7.36
C TRP A 217 12.33 16.39 -7.54
N GLY A 218 11.40 16.45 -8.52
CA GLY A 218 10.45 15.37 -8.80
C GLY A 218 9.51 15.03 -7.63
N ILE A 219 9.17 16.02 -6.80
CA ILE A 219 8.33 15.85 -5.62
C ILE A 219 6.86 15.98 -6.04
N SER A 220 6.14 14.87 -6.03
CA SER A 220 4.73 14.85 -6.46
C SER A 220 3.76 14.87 -5.27
N ASN A 221 4.19 14.38 -4.10
CA ASN A 221 3.36 14.26 -2.92
C ASN A 221 4.15 14.52 -1.61
N PHE A 222 3.47 14.42 -0.45
CA PHE A 222 4.11 14.64 0.85
C PHE A 222 5.16 13.57 1.21
N ALA A 223 4.97 12.32 0.77
CA ALA A 223 5.93 11.24 0.97
C ALA A 223 7.26 11.54 0.28
N ASP A 224 7.21 11.96 -0.99
CA ASP A 224 8.37 12.37 -1.78
C ASP A 224 9.10 13.52 -1.09
N PHE A 225 8.34 14.50 -0.57
CA PHE A 225 8.91 15.65 0.12
C PHE A 225 9.63 15.26 1.42
N LYS A 226 9.03 14.34 2.19
CA LYS A 226 9.65 13.79 3.40
C LYS A 226 10.94 13.04 3.06
N SER A 227 10.93 12.22 2.01
CA SER A 227 12.11 11.51 1.52
C SER A 227 13.21 12.47 1.06
N TYR A 228 12.86 13.49 0.28
CA TYR A 228 13.75 14.58 -0.12
C TYR A 228 14.43 15.23 1.10
N LEU A 229 13.64 15.64 2.10
CA LEU A 229 14.18 16.27 3.31
C LEU A 229 15.08 15.32 4.10
N ARG A 230 14.73 14.02 4.23
CA ARG A 230 15.57 13.03 4.92
C ARG A 230 16.92 12.87 4.21
N LYS A 231 16.92 12.72 2.89
CA LYS A 231 18.11 12.62 2.06
C LYS A 231 18.99 13.86 2.24
N LYS A 232 18.43 15.06 2.09
CA LYS A 232 19.16 16.33 2.27
C LYS A 232 19.70 16.49 3.68
N LYS A 233 18.94 16.14 4.72
CA LYS A 233 19.43 16.15 6.12
C LYS A 233 20.64 15.22 6.29
N ALA A 234 20.61 14.03 5.71
CA ALA A 234 21.74 13.10 5.77
C ALA A 234 22.99 13.65 5.05
N GLU A 235 22.82 14.22 3.86
CA GLU A 235 23.89 14.89 3.10
C GLU A 235 24.50 16.06 3.90
N ILE A 236 23.66 16.95 4.43
CA ILE A 236 24.09 18.13 5.21
C ILE A 236 24.82 17.73 6.48
N LYS A 237 24.40 16.66 7.16
CA LYS A 237 25.09 16.16 8.37
C LYS A 237 26.52 15.69 8.08
N LYS A 238 26.77 15.17 6.88
CA LYS A 238 28.10 14.71 6.44
C LYS A 238 28.99 15.84 5.89
N LYS A 239 28.41 17.00 5.58
CA LYS A 239 29.15 18.15 5.03
C LYS A 239 30.15 18.69 6.05
N LYS A 240 31.42 18.79 5.65
CA LYS A 240 32.49 19.41 6.43
C LYS A 240 32.40 20.95 6.33
N GLY A 241 32.80 21.65 7.40
CA GLY A 241 32.84 23.12 7.43
C GLY A 241 31.49 23.80 7.75
N ARG A 242 31.41 25.10 7.45
CA ARG A 242 30.24 25.94 7.81
C ARG A 242 29.01 25.55 6.99
N LYS A 243 27.90 25.29 7.69
CA LYS A 243 26.59 25.03 7.09
C LYS A 243 25.96 26.33 6.59
N SER A 244 25.34 26.29 5.42
CA SER A 244 24.64 27.45 4.85
C SER A 244 23.34 27.73 5.62
N ALA A 245 22.76 28.93 5.44
CA ALA A 245 21.45 29.24 6.01
C ALA A 245 20.34 28.32 5.48
N PHE A 246 20.48 27.80 4.24
CA PHE A 246 19.56 26.81 3.69
C PHE A 246 19.75 25.43 4.32
N ASP A 247 21.00 25.04 4.58
CA ASP A 247 21.33 23.78 5.26
C ASP A 247 20.69 23.72 6.65
N THR A 248 20.85 24.78 7.45
CA THR A 248 20.21 24.90 8.78
C THR A 248 18.69 24.79 8.68
N LYS A 249 18.10 25.47 7.69
CA LYS A 249 16.66 25.46 7.46
C LYS A 249 16.11 24.08 7.12
N ILE A 250 16.84 23.30 6.32
CA ILE A 250 16.51 21.91 6.01
C ILE A 250 16.58 21.07 7.29
N LEU A 251 17.62 21.23 8.10
CA LEU A 251 17.79 20.49 9.36
C LEU A 251 16.64 20.74 10.34
N GLU A 252 16.19 21.99 10.46
CA GLU A 252 15.09 22.41 11.34
C GLU A 252 13.69 22.07 10.83
N ALA A 253 13.55 21.69 9.55
CA ALA A 253 12.26 21.41 8.94
C ALA A 253 11.53 20.26 9.68
N ARG A 254 10.32 20.53 10.18
CA ARG A 254 9.40 19.54 10.78
C ARG A 254 8.47 19.00 9.69
N TYR A 255 8.49 17.69 9.45
CA TYR A 255 7.78 17.09 8.30
C TYR A 255 6.28 17.41 8.34
N ASP A 256 5.61 17.14 9.46
CA ASP A 256 4.14 17.26 9.55
C ASP A 256 3.61 18.69 9.35
N TYR A 257 4.46 19.70 9.45
CA TYR A 257 4.08 21.07 9.12
C TYR A 257 3.62 21.19 7.66
N PHE A 258 4.28 20.50 6.74
CA PHE A 258 4.07 20.60 5.29
C PHE A 258 2.96 19.70 4.76
N ARG A 259 2.39 18.87 5.62
CA ARG A 259 1.29 17.99 5.24
C ARG A 259 0.02 18.82 5.06
N LEU A 260 -0.69 18.59 3.95
CA LEU A 260 -2.04 19.10 3.79
C LEU A 260 -2.97 18.18 4.60
N LYS A 261 -3.56 18.72 5.66
CA LYS A 261 -4.60 18.00 6.39
C LYS A 261 -5.87 18.07 5.55
N ILE A 262 -6.21 16.96 4.88
CA ILE A 262 -7.53 16.79 4.30
C ILE A 262 -8.51 16.72 5.47
N LYS A 263 -9.41 17.71 5.56
CA LYS A 263 -10.54 17.68 6.49
C LYS A 263 -11.61 16.74 5.97
#